data_AF-A0A7V9QA50-F1
#
_entry.id   AF-A0A7V9QA50-F1
#
_cell.length_a   1.000
_cell.length_b   1.000
_cell.length_c   1.000
_cell.angle_alpha   90.00
_cell.angle_beta   90.00
_cell.angle_gamma   90.00
#
_symmetry.space_group_name_H-M   'P 1'
#
loop_
_entity.id
_entity.type
_entity.pdbx_description
1 polymer ?
#
loop_
_entity_poly.entity_id
_entity_poly.type
_entity_poly.pdbx_seq_one_letter_code
_entity_poly.pdbx_strand_id
1 'polypeptide(L)'
;AATMLAQDVWTIAVLGGFAIAVMLVCWKEFKLLSFDPDFGQTLGYRMRAIDVLLTSVLVISIVIGLQTVGVVLMSAMVVAPASAARQWTNRLGGMVVLAGLFGALAGVSGAVISSTTSRVPTGPTIVLCLTLIVLVSLSFAPGRGVVWEWARHQRNRRRLLTGAVLDDLYVLAGQHEGIRHAHPVGTLEAMRGGVGDVVRSLDELSRQGLAKQSGEGGWEITQAGFDHAASRSATRDEDED
;
A
#
# COMPACT_ATOMS: atom_id res chain seq x y z
N ALA A 1 -4.63 -30.29 -26.49
CA ALA A 1 -4.46 -28.84 -26.67
C ALA A 1 -5.41 -28.42 -27.77
N ALA A 2 -6.44 -27.63 -27.45
CA ALA A 2 -7.30 -27.06 -28.49
C ALA A 2 -6.38 -26.31 -29.46
N THR A 3 -6.43 -26.69 -30.72
CA THR A 3 -5.72 -26.02 -31.80
C THR A 3 -6.23 -24.58 -31.83
N MET A 4 -5.53 -23.65 -31.18
CA MET A 4 -5.66 -22.25 -31.57
C MET A 4 -5.22 -22.22 -33.02
N LEU A 5 -6.18 -22.08 -33.94
CA LEU A 5 -5.80 -21.82 -35.32
C LEU A 5 -5.09 -20.47 -35.36
N ALA A 6 -4.15 -20.29 -36.28
CA ALA A 6 -3.50 -18.99 -36.50
C ALA A 6 -4.55 -17.87 -36.69
N GLN A 7 -5.74 -18.23 -37.18
CA GLN A 7 -6.90 -17.36 -37.32
C GLN A 7 -7.49 -16.88 -35.99
N ASP A 8 -7.51 -17.71 -34.95
CA ASP A 8 -7.98 -17.31 -33.61
C ASP A 8 -7.03 -16.28 -33.00
N VAL A 9 -5.72 -16.51 -33.15
CA VAL A 9 -4.68 -15.58 -32.71
C VAL A 9 -4.80 -14.24 -33.42
N TRP A 10 -5.01 -14.24 -34.73
CA TRP A 10 -5.21 -13.02 -35.50
C TRP A 10 -6.47 -12.27 -35.08
N THR A 11 -7.57 -12.98 -34.82
CA THR A 11 -8.83 -12.39 -34.37
C THR A 11 -8.66 -11.72 -33.01
N ILE A 12 -7.99 -12.39 -32.06
CA ILE A 12 -7.68 -11.83 -30.74
C ILE A 12 -6.75 -10.62 -30.86
N ALA A 13 -5.73 -10.68 -31.73
CA ALA A 13 -4.79 -9.58 -31.93
C ALA A 13 -5.48 -8.34 -32.53
N VAL A 14 -6.33 -8.51 -33.54
CA VAL A 14 -7.08 -7.41 -34.17
C VAL A 14 -8.08 -6.80 -33.19
N LEU A 15 -8.89 -7.61 -32.49
CA LEU A 15 -9.86 -7.07 -31.55
C LEU A 15 -9.21 -6.48 -30.29
N GLY A 16 -8.15 -7.10 -29.77
CA GLY A 16 -7.38 -6.56 -28.67
C GLY A 16 -6.70 -5.25 -29.06
N GLY A 17 -6.13 -5.17 -30.26
CA GLY A 17 -5.58 -3.94 -30.82
C GLY A 17 -6.65 -2.84 -30.96
N PHE A 18 -7.84 -3.19 -31.45
CA PHE A 18 -8.98 -2.27 -31.53
C PHE A 18 -9.40 -1.77 -30.14
N ALA A 19 -9.52 -2.66 -29.14
CA ALA A 19 -9.86 -2.28 -27.77
C ALA A 19 -8.82 -1.32 -27.16
N ILE A 20 -7.53 -1.60 -27.36
CA ILE A 20 -6.44 -0.72 -26.91
C ILE A 20 -6.50 0.63 -27.64
N ALA A 21 -6.75 0.63 -28.95
CA ALA A 21 -6.87 1.86 -29.73
C ALA A 21 -8.03 2.73 -29.23
N VAL A 22 -9.21 2.15 -29.02
CA VAL A 22 -10.37 2.85 -28.43
C VAL A 22 -10.01 3.40 -27.06
N MET A 23 -9.31 2.63 -26.22
CA MET A 23 -8.87 3.08 -24.90
C MET A 23 -7.90 4.26 -24.95
N LEU A 24 -6.97 4.27 -25.91
CA LEU A 24 -6.02 5.36 -26.07
C LEU A 24 -6.68 6.63 -26.64
N VAL A 25 -7.60 6.48 -27.59
CA VAL A 25 -8.34 7.61 -28.17
C VAL A 25 -9.27 8.24 -27.13
N CYS A 26 -10.00 7.42 -26.36
CA CYS A 26 -10.94 7.86 -25.33
C CYS A 26 -10.28 8.00 -23.93
N TRP A 27 -8.96 8.15 -23.87
CA TRP A 27 -8.22 8.14 -22.60
C TRP A 27 -8.63 9.27 -21.65
N LYS A 28 -8.94 10.46 -22.20
CA LYS A 28 -9.33 11.62 -21.40
C LYS A 28 -10.72 11.43 -20.80
N GLU A 29 -11.63 10.89 -21.59
CA GLU A 29 -13.02 10.60 -21.26
C GLU A 29 -13.12 9.51 -20.20
N PHE A 30 -12.37 8.41 -20.33
CA PHE A 30 -12.34 7.34 -19.32
C PHE A 30 -11.73 7.79 -18.00
N LYS A 31 -10.70 8.66 -18.06
CA LYS A 31 -10.17 9.29 -16.86
C LYS A 31 -11.23 10.15 -16.18
N LEU A 32 -11.92 10.98 -16.94
CA LEU A 32 -12.97 11.86 -16.41
C LEU A 32 -14.10 11.05 -15.78
N LEU A 33 -14.58 9.99 -16.46
CA LEU A 33 -15.57 9.06 -15.94
C LEU A 33 -15.14 8.41 -14.60
N SER A 34 -13.85 8.08 -14.45
CA SER A 34 -13.33 7.39 -13.27
C SER A 34 -13.10 8.30 -12.06
N PHE A 35 -12.88 9.60 -12.27
CA PHE A 35 -12.56 10.55 -11.19
C PHE A 35 -13.74 11.46 -10.84
N ASP A 36 -14.47 11.94 -11.84
CA ASP A 36 -15.59 12.86 -11.64
C ASP A 36 -16.58 12.82 -12.84
N PRO A 37 -17.53 11.87 -12.84
CA PRO A 37 -18.53 11.77 -13.89
C PRO A 37 -19.51 12.96 -13.89
N ASP A 38 -19.74 13.62 -12.76
CA ASP A 38 -20.66 14.76 -12.67
C ASP A 38 -20.02 16.02 -13.27
N PHE A 39 -18.77 16.29 -12.95
CA PHE A 39 -18.00 17.36 -13.60
C PHE A 39 -17.96 17.15 -15.11
N GLY A 40 -17.76 15.91 -15.57
CA GLY A 40 -17.79 15.62 -16.99
C GLY A 40 -19.14 15.89 -17.66
N GLN A 41 -20.26 15.66 -16.98
CA GLN A 41 -21.59 16.04 -17.47
C GLN A 41 -21.73 17.56 -17.60
N THR A 42 -21.18 18.33 -16.67
CA THR A 42 -21.18 19.80 -16.75
C THR A 42 -20.35 20.35 -17.92
N LEU A 43 -19.33 19.62 -18.36
CA LEU A 43 -18.52 19.91 -19.55
C LEU A 43 -19.24 19.60 -20.88
N GLY A 44 -20.47 19.06 -20.84
CA GLY A 44 -21.25 18.71 -22.02
C GLY A 44 -20.94 17.33 -22.62
N TYR A 45 -20.11 16.52 -21.94
CA TYR A 45 -19.89 15.14 -22.35
C TYR A 45 -21.08 14.25 -22.00
N ARG A 46 -21.39 13.30 -22.88
CA ARG A 46 -22.41 12.28 -22.63
C ARG A 46 -21.81 11.12 -21.83
N MET A 47 -21.67 11.28 -20.52
CA MET A 47 -21.04 10.28 -19.64
C MET A 47 -21.65 8.88 -19.77
N ARG A 48 -22.97 8.78 -19.92
CA ARG A 48 -23.64 7.50 -20.17
C ARG A 48 -23.16 6.80 -21.45
N ALA A 49 -22.91 7.55 -22.52
CA ALA A 49 -22.42 6.97 -23.77
C ALA A 49 -20.98 6.46 -23.63
N ILE A 50 -20.14 7.20 -22.90
CA ILE A 50 -18.75 6.81 -22.60
C ILE A 50 -18.73 5.55 -21.73
N ASP A 51 -19.58 5.48 -20.72
CA ASP A 51 -19.73 4.31 -19.83
C ASP A 51 -20.20 3.07 -20.59
N VAL A 52 -21.22 3.21 -21.45
CA VAL A 52 -21.69 2.12 -22.33
C VAL A 52 -20.59 1.67 -23.28
N LEU A 53 -19.82 2.60 -23.85
CA LEU A 53 -18.72 2.27 -24.75
C LEU A 53 -17.60 1.52 -24.02
N LEU A 54 -17.19 1.99 -22.84
CA LEU A 54 -16.19 1.31 -21.99
C LEU A 54 -16.65 -0.10 -21.61
N THR A 55 -17.89 -0.22 -21.12
CA THR A 55 -18.48 -1.49 -20.71
C THR A 55 -18.62 -2.43 -21.90
N SER A 56 -19.00 -1.94 -23.07
CA SER A 56 -19.12 -2.75 -24.30
C SER A 56 -17.76 -3.31 -24.72
N VAL A 57 -16.71 -2.49 -24.75
CA VAL A 57 -15.34 -2.93 -25.07
C VAL A 57 -14.86 -3.97 -24.05
N LEU A 58 -15.15 -3.75 -22.76
CA LEU A 58 -14.82 -4.68 -21.69
C LEU A 58 -15.54 -6.02 -21.85
N VAL A 59 -16.85 -6.02 -22.09
CA VAL A 59 -17.65 -7.23 -22.28
C VAL A 59 -17.18 -8.02 -23.50
N ILE A 60 -16.96 -7.35 -24.64
CA ILE A 60 -16.43 -7.99 -25.84
C ILE A 60 -15.08 -8.65 -25.55
N SER A 61 -14.18 -7.93 -24.87
CA SER A 61 -12.86 -8.45 -24.48
C SER A 61 -12.96 -9.68 -23.57
N ILE A 62 -13.89 -9.64 -22.61
CA ILE A 62 -14.15 -10.78 -21.71
C ILE A 62 -14.66 -11.98 -22.50
N VAL A 63 -15.72 -11.83 -23.30
CA VAL A 63 -16.34 -12.94 -24.04
C VAL A 63 -15.33 -13.67 -24.94
N ILE A 64 -14.42 -12.94 -25.58
CA ILE A 64 -13.38 -13.52 -26.43
C ILE A 64 -12.35 -14.27 -25.58
N GLY A 65 -11.86 -13.65 -24.50
CA GLY A 65 -10.90 -14.29 -23.60
C GLY A 65 -11.47 -15.55 -22.92
N LEU A 66 -12.77 -15.55 -22.60
CA LEU A 66 -13.47 -16.71 -22.04
C LEU A 66 -13.40 -17.92 -22.98
N GLN A 67 -13.54 -17.73 -24.29
CA GLN A 67 -13.47 -18.83 -25.27
C GLN A 67 -12.05 -19.40 -25.37
N THR A 68 -11.02 -18.55 -25.28
CA THR A 68 -9.63 -18.98 -25.44
C THR A 68 -9.09 -19.70 -24.22
N VAL A 69 -9.36 -19.17 -23.02
CA VAL A 69 -8.65 -19.58 -21.80
C VAL A 69 -9.56 -20.15 -20.71
N GLY A 70 -10.87 -19.96 -20.84
CA GLY A 70 -11.87 -20.43 -19.89
C GLY A 70 -12.23 -19.42 -18.80
N VAL A 71 -13.39 -19.65 -18.16
CA VAL A 71 -14.04 -18.70 -17.23
C VAL A 71 -13.19 -18.37 -16.01
N VAL A 72 -12.57 -19.39 -15.40
CA VAL A 72 -11.82 -19.25 -14.15
C VAL A 72 -10.56 -18.40 -14.34
N LEU A 73 -9.82 -18.62 -15.42
CA LEU A 73 -8.62 -17.83 -15.68
C LEU A 73 -8.97 -16.41 -16.14
N MET A 74 -10.07 -16.24 -16.88
CA MET A 74 -10.48 -14.90 -17.31
C MET A 74 -10.85 -14.01 -16.11
N SER A 75 -11.63 -14.51 -15.15
CA SER A 75 -11.97 -13.72 -13.95
C SER A 75 -10.73 -13.34 -13.14
N ALA A 76 -9.77 -14.26 -13.01
CA ALA A 76 -8.50 -13.99 -12.35
C ALA A 76 -7.67 -12.92 -13.09
N MET A 77 -7.58 -13.00 -14.42
CA MET A 77 -6.82 -12.06 -15.25
C MET A 77 -7.44 -10.65 -15.30
N VAL A 78 -8.75 -10.51 -15.12
CA VAL A 78 -9.39 -9.20 -15.07
C VAL A 78 -9.11 -8.50 -13.74
N VAL A 79 -9.16 -9.23 -12.62
CA VAL A 79 -9.12 -8.63 -11.27
C VAL A 79 -7.70 -8.56 -10.71
N ALA A 80 -6.93 -9.64 -10.80
CA ALA A 80 -5.68 -9.77 -10.06
C ALA A 80 -4.57 -8.81 -10.52
N PRO A 81 -4.25 -8.65 -11.83
CA PRO A 81 -3.19 -7.73 -12.24
C PRO A 81 -3.58 -6.26 -12.02
N ALA A 82 -4.87 -5.93 -12.12
CA ALA A 82 -5.37 -4.59 -11.78
C ALA A 82 -5.21 -4.29 -10.28
N SER A 83 -5.53 -5.27 -9.41
CA SER A 83 -5.32 -5.16 -7.96
C SER A 83 -3.84 -4.99 -7.60
N ALA A 84 -2.95 -5.79 -8.22
CA ALA A 84 -1.51 -5.65 -8.05
C ALA A 84 -0.99 -4.28 -8.52
N ALA A 85 -1.38 -3.83 -9.71
CA ALA A 85 -0.97 -2.54 -10.24
C ALA A 85 -1.41 -1.36 -9.36
N ARG A 86 -2.62 -1.42 -8.82
CA ARG A 86 -3.18 -0.37 -7.95
C ARG A 86 -2.35 -0.12 -6.68
N GLN A 87 -1.58 -1.11 -6.23
CA GLN A 87 -0.73 -0.93 -5.05
C GLN A 87 0.57 -0.20 -5.33
N TRP A 88 1.07 -0.25 -6.56
CA TRP A 88 2.32 0.40 -6.94
C TRP A 88 2.13 1.85 -7.39
N THR A 89 0.92 2.22 -7.82
CA THR A 89 0.67 3.56 -8.36
C THR A 89 -0.72 4.05 -8.02
N ASN A 90 -0.81 5.37 -7.76
CA ASN A 90 -2.07 6.08 -7.57
C ASN A 90 -2.53 6.81 -8.85
N ARG A 91 -1.78 6.68 -9.96
CA ARG A 91 -2.11 7.29 -11.25
C ARG A 91 -2.70 6.24 -12.19
N LEU A 92 -3.89 6.51 -12.73
CA LEU A 92 -4.61 5.63 -13.65
C LEU A 92 -3.74 5.16 -14.84
N GLY A 93 -2.94 6.06 -15.41
CA GLY A 93 -2.01 5.73 -16.51
C GLY A 93 -0.98 4.68 -16.16
N GLY A 94 -0.32 4.84 -15.00
CA GLY A 94 0.62 3.83 -14.52
C GLY A 94 -0.09 2.51 -14.20
N MET A 95 -1.31 2.58 -13.68
CA MET A 95 -2.07 1.38 -13.28
C MET A 95 -2.41 0.51 -14.49
N VAL A 96 -2.87 1.10 -15.60
CA VAL A 96 -3.19 0.37 -16.83
C VAL A 96 -1.94 -0.31 -17.40
N VAL A 97 -0.81 0.40 -17.46
CA VAL A 97 0.45 -0.15 -18.00
C VAL A 97 0.98 -1.27 -17.12
N LEU A 98 1.02 -1.08 -15.79
CA LEU A 98 1.47 -2.13 -14.86
C LEU A 98 0.54 -3.35 -14.89
N ALA A 99 -0.77 -3.16 -14.96
CA ALA A 99 -1.72 -4.26 -15.01
C ALA A 99 -1.51 -5.09 -16.29
N GLY A 100 -1.34 -4.42 -17.43
CA GLY A 100 -0.97 -5.08 -18.69
C GLY A 100 0.34 -5.85 -18.59
N LEU A 101 1.37 -5.24 -17.99
CA LEU A 101 2.68 -5.88 -17.80
C LEU A 101 2.59 -7.11 -16.90
N PHE A 102 1.92 -7.04 -15.75
CA PHE A 102 1.74 -8.17 -14.85
C PHE A 102 0.93 -9.29 -15.48
N GLY A 103 -0.13 -8.94 -16.23
CA GLY A 103 -0.92 -9.91 -16.98
C GLY A 103 -0.07 -10.63 -18.04
N ALA A 104 0.69 -9.88 -18.83
CA ALA A 104 1.59 -10.42 -19.85
C ALA A 104 2.68 -11.32 -19.25
N LEU A 105 3.35 -10.86 -18.20
CA LEU A 105 4.38 -11.64 -17.50
C LEU A 105 3.83 -12.95 -16.94
N ALA A 106 2.67 -12.90 -16.26
CA ALA A 106 2.02 -14.10 -15.72
C ALA A 106 1.58 -15.07 -16.81
N GLY A 107 1.05 -14.55 -17.92
CA GLY A 107 0.66 -15.35 -19.08
C GLY A 107 1.84 -16.05 -19.73
N VAL A 108 2.93 -15.30 -20.00
CA VAL A 108 4.15 -15.84 -20.61
C VAL A 108 4.83 -16.84 -19.67
N SER A 109 5.03 -16.49 -18.40
CA SER A 109 5.66 -17.39 -17.43
C SER A 109 4.83 -18.66 -17.23
N GLY A 110 3.51 -18.52 -17.08
CA GLY A 110 2.60 -19.65 -16.91
C GLY A 110 2.54 -20.56 -18.13
N ALA A 111 2.54 -19.99 -19.34
CA ALA A 111 2.58 -20.74 -20.59
C ALA A 111 3.91 -21.50 -20.77
N VAL A 112 5.05 -20.86 -20.50
CA VAL A 112 6.38 -21.48 -20.58
C VAL A 112 6.51 -22.63 -19.58
N ILE A 113 6.11 -22.41 -18.32
CA ILE A 113 6.17 -23.44 -17.27
C ILE A 113 5.26 -24.62 -17.63
N SER A 114 4.04 -24.35 -18.11
CA SER A 114 3.11 -25.40 -18.53
C SER A 114 3.62 -26.18 -19.74
N SER A 115 4.33 -25.53 -20.68
CA SER A 115 4.94 -26.21 -21.82
C SER A 115 6.11 -27.13 -21.45
N THR A 116 6.82 -26.82 -20.35
CA THR A 116 7.99 -27.57 -19.90
C THR A 116 7.62 -28.76 -19.00
N THR A 117 6.52 -28.64 -18.24
CA THR A 117 6.05 -29.71 -17.34
C THR A 117 5.00 -30.57 -18.04
N SER A 118 5.33 -31.82 -18.33
CA SER A 118 4.37 -32.77 -18.91
C SER A 118 3.16 -32.97 -17.99
N ARG A 119 1.95 -32.75 -18.53
CA ARG A 119 0.60 -33.01 -17.94
C ARG A 119 -0.03 -31.95 -17.02
N VAL A 120 0.48 -30.72 -16.93
CA VAL A 120 -0.25 -29.64 -16.22
C VAL A 120 -1.17 -28.83 -17.15
N PRO A 121 -2.46 -28.62 -16.78
CA PRO A 121 -3.35 -27.75 -17.54
C PRO A 121 -2.84 -26.30 -17.53
N THR A 122 -2.74 -25.68 -18.71
CA THR A 122 -2.21 -24.31 -18.89
C THR A 122 -2.95 -23.25 -18.07
N GLY A 123 -4.28 -23.34 -17.98
CA GLY A 123 -5.10 -22.36 -17.27
C GLY A 123 -4.74 -22.22 -15.79
N PRO A 124 -4.88 -23.28 -14.98
CA PRO A 124 -4.46 -23.30 -13.57
C PRO A 124 -3.01 -22.87 -13.34
N THR A 125 -2.07 -23.28 -14.21
CA THR A 125 -0.66 -22.89 -14.07
C THR A 125 -0.46 -21.37 -14.24
N ILE A 126 -1.16 -20.75 -15.18
CA ILE A 126 -1.14 -19.28 -15.35
C ILE A 126 -1.74 -18.59 -14.13
N VAL A 127 -2.86 -19.08 -13.59
CA VAL A 127 -3.47 -18.52 -12.37
C VAL A 127 -2.49 -18.60 -11.19
N LEU A 128 -1.77 -19.72 -11.05
CA LEU A 128 -0.82 -19.92 -9.96
C LEU A 128 0.38 -18.97 -10.09
N CYS A 129 0.91 -18.79 -11.31
CA CYS A 129 1.95 -17.80 -11.59
C CYS A 129 1.47 -16.36 -11.33
N LEU A 130 0.27 -16.02 -11.81
CA LEU A 130 -0.36 -14.73 -11.59
C LEU A 130 -0.53 -14.45 -10.10
N THR A 131 -1.02 -15.42 -9.35
CA THR A 131 -1.21 -15.31 -7.90
C THR A 131 0.12 -15.08 -7.20
N LEU A 132 1.18 -15.80 -7.60
CA LEU A 132 2.52 -15.59 -7.04
C LEU A 132 3.05 -14.17 -7.34
N ILE A 133 2.92 -13.70 -8.58
CA ILE A 133 3.32 -12.34 -8.98
C ILE A 133 2.53 -11.31 -8.17
N VAL A 134 1.22 -11.50 -8.03
CA VAL A 134 0.33 -10.61 -7.26
C VAL A 134 0.70 -10.62 -5.79
N LEU A 135 1.01 -11.78 -5.19
CA LEU A 135 1.39 -11.92 -3.79
C LEU A 135 2.75 -11.26 -3.50
N VAL A 136 3.74 -11.46 -4.36
CA VAL A 136 5.02 -10.75 -4.29
C VAL A 136 4.81 -9.25 -4.45
N SER A 137 3.99 -8.84 -5.41
CA SER A 137 3.64 -7.45 -5.67
C SER A 137 2.92 -6.80 -4.46
N LEU A 138 1.95 -7.49 -3.85
CA LEU A 138 1.27 -7.11 -2.60
C LEU A 138 2.26 -6.96 -1.44
N SER A 139 3.23 -7.87 -1.33
CA SER A 139 4.18 -7.88 -0.21
C SER A 139 5.21 -6.75 -0.34
N PHE A 140 5.66 -6.45 -1.56
CA PHE A 140 6.72 -5.49 -1.83
C PHE A 140 6.22 -4.08 -2.22
N ALA A 141 4.93 -3.87 -2.47
CA ALA A 141 4.41 -2.58 -2.92
C ALA A 141 4.65 -1.45 -1.89
N PRO A 142 5.40 -0.40 -2.24
CA PRO A 142 5.70 0.71 -1.34
C PRO A 142 4.46 1.61 -1.17
N GLY A 143 3.92 1.66 0.04
CA GLY A 143 2.84 2.61 0.42
C GLY A 143 1.51 1.97 0.80
N ARG A 144 1.23 0.73 0.36
CA ARG A 144 0.06 -0.07 0.78
C ARG A 144 0.38 -1.56 1.01
N GLY A 145 1.62 -1.99 0.78
CA GLY A 145 2.00 -3.36 1.08
C GLY A 145 1.93 -3.61 2.59
N VAL A 146 1.29 -4.71 2.97
CA VAL A 146 1.05 -5.12 4.37
C VAL A 146 2.34 -5.06 5.21
N VAL A 147 3.49 -5.36 4.59
CA VAL A 147 4.81 -5.33 5.24
C VAL A 147 5.25 -3.90 5.59
N TRP A 148 5.01 -2.93 4.69
CA TRP A 148 5.36 -1.53 4.95
C TRP A 148 4.38 -0.88 5.93
N GLU A 149 3.09 -1.21 5.84
CA GLU A 149 2.11 -0.73 6.80
C GLU A 149 2.39 -1.28 8.21
N TRP A 150 2.71 -2.58 8.33
CA TRP A 150 3.15 -3.18 9.58
C TRP A 150 4.46 -2.56 10.10
N ALA A 151 5.46 -2.35 9.23
CA ALA A 151 6.71 -1.69 9.62
C ALA A 151 6.50 -0.23 10.04
N ARG A 152 5.60 0.50 9.38
CA ARG A 152 5.21 1.86 9.74
C ARG A 152 4.45 1.87 11.06
N HIS A 153 3.52 0.94 11.30
CA HIS A 153 2.83 0.80 12.58
C HIS A 153 3.80 0.50 13.72
N GLN A 154 4.78 -0.37 13.49
CA GLN A 154 5.79 -0.67 14.50
C GLN A 154 6.70 0.54 14.77
N ARG A 155 7.07 1.31 13.73
CA ARG A 155 7.84 2.55 13.88
C ARG A 155 7.04 3.65 14.58
N ASN A 156 5.76 3.82 14.23
CA ASN A 156 4.88 4.78 14.88
C ASN A 156 4.68 4.44 16.34
N ARG A 157 4.43 3.16 16.68
CA ARG A 157 4.30 2.72 18.07
C ARG A 157 5.56 3.00 18.88
N ARG A 158 6.75 2.81 18.30
CA ARG A 158 8.02 3.19 18.94
C ARG A 158 8.13 4.69 19.19
N ARG A 159 7.82 5.53 18.19
CA ARG A 159 7.85 7.00 18.34
C ARG A 159 6.86 7.49 19.41
N LEU A 160 5.68 6.90 19.47
CA LEU A 160 4.67 7.20 20.49
C LEU A 160 5.15 6.82 21.89
N LEU A 161 5.78 5.65 22.04
CA LEU A 161 6.39 5.25 23.30
C LEU A 161 7.51 6.23 23.69
N THR A 162 8.47 6.52 22.81
CA THR A 162 9.54 7.49 23.13
C THR A 162 9.00 8.86 23.55
N GLY A 163 8.00 9.39 22.84
CA GLY A 163 7.36 10.66 23.19
C GLY A 163 6.64 10.62 24.55
N ALA A 164 5.95 9.53 24.86
CA ALA A 164 5.27 9.40 26.14
C ALA A 164 6.22 9.17 27.33
N VAL A 165 7.38 8.52 27.15
CA VAL A 165 8.42 8.47 28.22
C VAL A 165 8.95 9.87 28.52
N LEU A 166 9.08 10.72 27.49
CA LEU A 166 9.48 12.11 27.67
C LEU A 166 8.41 12.91 28.42
N ASP A 167 7.13 12.71 28.12
CA ASP A 167 6.02 13.33 28.83
C ASP A 167 5.99 12.88 30.32
N ASP A 168 6.23 11.59 30.60
CA ASP A 168 6.33 11.07 31.97
C ASP A 168 7.49 11.77 32.71
N LEU A 169 8.68 11.83 32.11
CA LEU A 169 9.84 12.54 32.68
C LEU A 169 9.56 14.02 32.94
N TYR A 170 8.82 14.69 32.05
CA TYR A 170 8.40 16.08 32.23
C TYR A 170 7.47 16.25 33.43
N VAL A 171 6.47 15.37 33.59
CA VAL A 171 5.54 15.40 34.73
C VAL A 171 6.29 15.17 36.04
N LEU A 172 7.21 14.20 36.12
CA LEU A 172 7.99 13.96 37.34
C LEU A 172 8.93 15.12 37.67
N ALA A 173 9.53 15.75 36.64
CA ALA A 173 10.40 16.92 36.83
C ALA A 173 9.63 18.12 37.39
N GLY A 174 8.35 18.28 37.03
CA GLY A 174 7.47 19.33 37.57
C GLY A 174 7.06 19.12 39.04
N GLN A 175 7.22 17.91 39.58
CA GLN A 175 6.87 17.60 40.98
C GLN A 175 7.99 17.88 41.99
N HIS A 176 9.20 18.21 41.52
CA HIS A 176 10.37 18.47 42.37
C HIS A 176 10.85 19.91 42.18
N GLU A 177 11.43 20.52 43.21
CA GLU A 177 11.97 21.90 43.15
C GLU A 177 13.14 22.08 42.14
N GLY A 178 13.58 21.01 41.47
CA GLY A 178 14.66 21.04 40.49
C GLY A 178 14.42 20.15 39.27
N ILE A 179 14.62 20.73 38.08
CA ILE A 179 14.42 20.11 36.75
C ILE A 179 15.33 18.87 36.53
N ARG A 180 16.41 18.73 37.31
CA ARG A 180 17.44 17.69 37.16
C ARG A 180 17.37 16.60 38.22
N HIS A 181 16.18 16.30 38.74
CA HIS A 181 16.05 15.16 39.63
C HIS A 181 16.06 13.87 38.81
N ALA A 182 16.86 12.89 39.25
CA ALA A 182 17.01 11.63 38.56
C ALA A 182 15.94 10.64 39.06
N HIS A 183 15.20 10.03 38.13
CA HIS A 183 14.16 9.06 38.44
C HIS A 183 14.58 7.65 38.04
N PRO A 184 14.39 6.63 38.90
CA PRO A 184 14.74 5.26 38.55
C PRO A 184 13.81 4.75 37.44
N VAL A 185 14.34 3.90 36.56
CA VAL A 185 13.60 3.32 35.41
C VAL A 185 12.32 2.62 35.86
N GLY A 186 12.35 1.98 37.03
CA GLY A 186 11.18 1.28 37.60
C GLY A 186 9.97 2.20 37.87
N THR A 187 10.17 3.50 38.15
CA THR A 187 9.05 4.44 38.32
C THR A 187 8.36 4.74 37.00
N LEU A 188 9.16 4.91 35.93
CA LEU A 188 8.65 5.12 34.57
C LEU A 188 7.96 3.85 34.04
N GLU A 189 8.49 2.66 34.32
CA GLU A 189 7.86 1.39 33.97
C GLU A 189 6.53 1.18 34.73
N ALA A 190 6.45 1.59 36.00
CA ALA A 190 5.24 1.51 36.81
C ALA A 190 4.12 2.42 36.30
N MET A 191 4.44 3.68 35.96
CA MET A 191 3.46 4.62 35.36
C MET A 191 2.89 4.11 34.03
N ARG A 192 3.65 3.28 33.32
CA ARG A 192 3.29 2.71 32.02
C ARG A 192 2.62 1.35 32.11
N GLY A 193 2.44 0.81 33.32
CA GLY A 193 1.90 -0.53 33.54
C GLY A 193 2.73 -1.65 32.88
N GLY A 194 4.04 -1.46 32.73
CA GLY A 194 4.93 -2.42 32.06
C GLY A 194 4.77 -2.49 30.52
N VAL A 195 4.08 -1.52 29.90
CA VAL A 195 3.86 -1.50 28.45
C VAL A 195 5.06 -0.91 27.72
N GLY A 196 5.77 -1.77 26.99
CA GLY A 196 6.84 -1.36 26.06
C GLY A 196 8.23 -1.27 26.70
N ASP A 197 9.23 -1.10 25.85
CA ASP A 197 10.65 -1.06 26.25
C ASP A 197 11.06 0.38 26.63
N VAL A 198 10.93 0.70 27.91
CA VAL A 198 11.23 2.01 28.48
C VAL A 198 12.72 2.31 28.40
N VAL A 199 13.58 1.32 28.71
CA VAL A 199 15.04 1.43 28.64
C VAL A 199 15.50 1.86 27.25
N ARG A 200 14.98 1.22 26.20
CA ARG A 200 15.32 1.57 24.83
C ARG A 200 14.82 2.94 24.41
N SER A 201 13.69 3.38 24.98
CA SER A 201 13.17 4.73 24.75
C SER A 201 14.02 5.79 25.43
N LEU A 202 14.54 5.51 26.63
CA LEU A 202 15.47 6.37 27.36
C LEU A 202 16.82 6.48 26.66
N ASP A 203 17.36 5.38 26.11
CA ASP A 203 18.58 5.41 25.29
C ASP A 203 18.39 6.30 24.04
N GLU A 204 17.24 6.19 23.38
CA GLU A 204 16.90 7.03 22.22
C GLU A 204 16.76 8.51 22.61
N LEU A 205 16.08 8.83 23.72
CA LEU A 205 16.00 10.19 24.26
C LEU A 205 17.37 10.74 24.65
N SER A 206 18.28 9.87 25.11
CA SER A 206 19.66 10.25 25.42
C SER A 206 20.45 10.62 24.19
N ARG A 207 20.35 9.81 23.12
CA ARG A 207 20.98 10.09 21.83
C ARG A 207 20.48 11.40 21.21
N GLN A 208 19.23 11.75 21.46
CA GLN A 208 18.63 13.01 21.01
C GLN A 208 18.99 14.20 21.93
N GLY A 209 19.69 13.96 23.05
CA GLY A 209 20.08 14.98 24.01
C GLY A 209 18.93 15.50 24.87
N LEU A 210 17.80 14.78 24.92
CA LEU A 210 16.59 15.16 25.65
C LEU A 210 16.58 14.61 27.08
N ALA A 211 17.21 13.45 27.33
CA ALA A 211 17.36 12.85 28.65
C ALA A 211 18.82 12.47 28.94
N LYS A 212 19.22 12.43 30.21
CA LYS A 212 20.56 12.05 30.62
C LYS A 212 20.50 11.04 31.76
N GLN A 213 21.43 10.09 31.76
CA GLN A 213 21.61 9.18 32.88
C GLN A 213 22.46 9.85 33.96
N SER A 214 21.96 9.85 35.19
CA SER A 214 22.66 10.35 36.38
C SER A 214 23.32 9.20 37.14
N GLY A 215 24.33 9.52 37.96
CA GLY A 215 25.33 8.58 38.51
C GLY A 215 24.80 7.43 39.36
N GLU A 216 23.54 7.47 39.80
CA GLU A 216 22.89 6.38 40.58
C GLU A 216 21.97 5.48 39.73
N GLY A 217 22.04 5.57 38.40
CA GLY A 217 21.19 4.76 37.50
C GLY A 217 19.80 5.33 37.26
N GLY A 218 19.52 6.51 37.82
CA GLY A 218 18.33 7.30 37.51
C GLY A 218 18.48 8.10 36.21
N TRP A 219 17.36 8.43 35.60
CA TRP A 219 17.27 9.26 34.39
C TRP A 219 16.70 10.62 34.73
N GLU A 220 17.38 11.67 34.29
CA GLU A 220 16.96 13.06 34.44
C GLU A 220 16.60 13.64 33.05
N ILE A 221 15.63 14.54 33.03
CA ILE A 221 15.31 15.32 31.84
C ILE A 221 16.34 16.44 31.67
N THR A 222 16.80 16.68 30.45
CA THR A 222 17.67 17.83 30.16
C THR A 222 16.84 19.10 29.97
N GLN A 223 17.47 20.26 30.00
CA GLN A 223 16.79 21.53 29.71
C GLN A 223 16.14 21.51 28.31
N ALA A 224 16.87 21.00 27.32
CA ALA A 224 16.36 20.85 25.96
C ALA A 224 15.17 19.87 25.88
N GLY A 225 15.20 18.79 26.67
CA GLY A 225 14.08 17.86 26.82
C GLY A 225 12.84 18.49 27.44
N PHE A 226 13.03 19.33 28.46
CA PHE A 226 11.97 20.05 29.15
C PHE A 226 11.25 21.03 28.20
N ASP A 227 12.01 21.86 27.48
CA ASP A 227 11.47 22.82 26.52
C ASP A 227 10.74 22.09 25.36
N HIS A 228 11.29 20.97 24.90
CA HIS A 228 10.69 20.15 23.85
C HIS A 228 9.39 19.46 24.31
N ALA A 229 9.33 18.96 25.56
CA ALA A 229 8.13 18.38 26.14
C ALA A 229 7.04 19.44 26.37
N ALA A 230 7.41 20.63 26.87
CA ALA A 230 6.48 21.74 27.10
C ALA A 230 5.81 22.21 25.79
N SER A 231 6.55 22.25 24.67
CA SER A 231 5.98 22.58 23.36
C SER A 231 4.98 21.53 22.85
N ARG A 232 5.17 20.25 23.21
CA ARG A 232 4.28 19.14 22.85
C ARG A 232 3.03 19.06 23.71
N SER A 233 3.13 19.43 25.00
CA SER A 233 1.96 19.49 25.87
C SER A 233 1.04 20.65 25.48
N ALA A 234 1.61 21.83 25.18
CA ALA A 234 0.83 23.00 24.75
C ALA A 234 0.03 22.74 23.46
N THR A 235 0.60 22.01 22.51
CA THR A 235 -0.11 21.63 21.27
C THR A 235 -1.16 20.54 21.46
N ARG A 236 -1.07 19.74 22.52
CA ARG A 236 -2.09 18.72 22.83
C ARG A 236 -3.32 19.33 23.50
N ASP A 237 -3.13 20.34 24.35
CA ASP A 237 -4.23 21.04 25.01
C ASP A 237 -5.05 21.89 23.99
N GLU A 238 -4.40 22.45 22.96
CA GLU A 238 -5.09 23.17 21.87
C GLU A 238 -5.94 22.29 20.94
N ASP A 239 -5.67 20.98 20.88
CA ASP A 239 -6.44 20.01 20.08
C ASP A 239 -7.64 19.42 20.87
N GLU A 240 -7.72 19.64 22.20
CA GLU A 240 -8.82 19.15 23.06
C GLU A 240 -9.93 20.19 23.33
N ASP A 241 -9.72 21.47 23.00
CA ASP A 241 -10.69 22.60 23.10
C ASP A 241 -11.45 22.87 21.79
#